data_AF-F9EL64-F1
#
_entry.id   AF-F9EL64-F1
#
_cell.length_a   1.000
_cell.length_b   1.000
_cell.length_c   1.000
_cell.angle_alpha   90.00
_cell.angle_beta   90.00
_cell.angle_gamma   90.00
#
_symmetry.space_group_name_H-M   'P 1'
#
loop_
_entity.id
_entity.type
_entity.pdbx_description
1 polymer ?
#
loop_
_entity_poly.entity_id
_entity_poly.type
_entity_poly.pdbx_seq_one_letter_code
_entity_poly.pdbx_strand_id
1 'polypeptide(L)'
;IAPVTVLNFITLAKTGYYNNLKFHRVIDDFMIQGGDPTGTGAGGPGYQFGDEFKEGVVFNKKGLLAMANAGPNTNGSQFFITHVPTEWLNYKHTIFGEVVSQKDQDVVDNIKQGDTMNEVIIVGDTDRLIEDNKEFYTQLKNFLKI
;
A
#
# COMPACT_ATOMS: atom_id res chain seq x y z
N ILE A 1 -12.66 1.68 -5.14
CA ILE A 1 -12.30 0.28 -5.48
C ILE A 1 -12.02 -0.48 -4.20
N ALA A 2 -11.11 0.02 -3.36
CA ALA A 2 -10.75 -0.56 -2.06
C ALA A 2 -10.82 0.51 -0.94
N PRO A 3 -12.02 0.95 -0.50
CA PRO A 3 -12.16 2.04 0.46
C PRO A 3 -11.46 1.79 1.82
N VAL A 4 -11.50 0.57 2.35
CA VAL A 4 -10.88 0.23 3.64
C VAL A 4 -9.36 0.30 3.53
N THR A 5 -8.81 -0.22 2.44
CA THR A 5 -7.37 -0.21 2.15
C THR A 5 -6.85 1.20 1.94
N VAL A 6 -7.55 2.02 1.15
CA VAL A 6 -7.19 3.42 0.92
C VAL A 6 -7.23 4.21 2.24
N LEU A 7 -8.28 4.00 3.05
CA LEU A 7 -8.40 4.66 4.36
C LEU A 7 -7.28 4.25 5.32
N ASN A 8 -6.92 2.97 5.37
CA ASN A 8 -5.79 2.45 6.14
C ASN A 8 -4.48 3.13 5.73
N PHE A 9 -4.16 3.12 4.43
CA PHE A 9 -2.94 3.72 3.89
C PHE A 9 -2.86 5.23 4.20
N ILE A 10 -3.95 5.97 3.98
CA ILE A 10 -4.03 7.40 4.27
C ILE A 10 -3.81 7.68 5.76
N THR A 11 -4.43 6.89 6.63
CA THR A 11 -4.34 7.09 8.08
C THR A 11 -2.90 6.86 8.56
N LEU A 12 -2.25 5.79 8.09
CA LEU A 12 -0.84 5.51 8.39
C LEU A 12 0.09 6.61 7.83
N ALA A 13 -0.13 7.06 6.60
CA ALA A 13 0.66 8.15 6.02
C ALA A 13 0.53 9.45 6.83
N LYS A 14 -0.69 9.85 7.20
CA LYS A 14 -0.97 11.06 7.98
C LYS A 14 -0.38 11.05 9.39
N THR A 15 -0.11 9.86 9.96
CA THR A 15 0.54 9.72 11.28
C THR A 15 2.07 9.62 11.18
N GLY A 16 2.62 9.74 9.97
CA GLY A 16 4.05 9.62 9.72
C GLY A 16 4.56 8.18 9.82
N TYR A 17 3.68 7.18 9.79
CA TYR A 17 4.05 5.76 9.94
C TYR A 17 5.09 5.31 8.91
N TYR A 18 4.98 5.80 7.68
CA TYR A 18 5.88 5.44 6.57
C TYR A 18 7.19 6.22 6.56
N ASN A 19 7.36 7.20 7.44
CA ASN A 19 8.54 8.06 7.44
C ASN A 19 9.79 7.26 7.78
N ASN A 20 10.81 7.40 6.94
CA ASN A 20 12.08 6.71 6.99
C ASN A 20 12.00 5.17 6.86
N LEU A 21 10.88 4.62 6.38
CA LEU A 21 10.78 3.19 6.10
C LEU A 21 11.44 2.84 4.77
N LYS A 22 11.99 1.63 4.69
CA LYS A 22 12.71 1.15 3.50
C LYS A 22 11.80 0.43 2.52
N PHE A 23 12.16 0.52 1.24
CA PHE A 23 11.83 -0.51 0.26
C PHE A 23 12.72 -1.72 0.51
N HIS A 24 12.30 -2.59 1.43
CA HIS A 24 13.11 -3.70 1.93
C HIS A 24 13.24 -4.86 0.94
N ARG A 25 12.36 -4.92 -0.08
CA ARG A 25 12.41 -5.93 -1.12
C ARG A 25 12.15 -5.28 -2.47
N VAL A 26 13.13 -5.33 -3.35
CA VAL A 26 13.03 -4.83 -4.73
C VAL A 26 13.47 -5.94 -5.66
N ILE A 27 12.65 -6.24 -6.66
CA ILE A 27 12.92 -7.28 -7.64
C ILE A 27 12.68 -6.66 -9.02
N ASP A 28 13.77 -6.58 -9.79
CA ASP A 28 13.74 -6.09 -11.17
C ASP A 28 12.72 -6.87 -12.00
N ASP A 29 12.04 -6.16 -12.90
CA ASP A 29 10.96 -6.70 -13.74
C ASP A 29 9.83 -7.36 -12.93
N PHE A 30 9.63 -6.93 -11.68
CA PHE A 30 8.52 -7.38 -10.86
C PHE A 30 7.89 -6.23 -10.08
N MET A 31 8.53 -5.77 -8.99
CA MET A 31 7.96 -4.76 -8.10
C MET A 31 8.97 -4.23 -7.08
N ILE A 32 8.62 -3.08 -6.48
CA ILE A 32 9.22 -2.55 -5.25
C ILE A 32 8.23 -2.76 -4.10
N GLN A 33 8.69 -3.29 -2.97
CA GLN A 33 7.87 -3.53 -1.76
C GLN A 33 8.45 -2.78 -0.56
N GLY A 34 7.57 -2.07 0.16
CA GLY A 34 7.90 -1.24 1.31
C GLY A 34 6.80 -1.29 2.38
N GLY A 35 6.90 -0.40 3.37
CA GLY A 35 5.88 -0.26 4.43
C GLY A 35 6.03 -1.20 5.62
N ASP A 36 7.17 -1.87 5.76
CA ASP A 36 7.52 -2.64 6.97
C ASP A 36 8.35 -1.77 7.94
N PRO A 37 7.88 -1.50 9.17
CA PRO A 37 8.62 -0.72 10.17
C PRO A 37 9.94 -1.36 10.61
N THR A 38 10.06 -2.68 10.49
CA THR A 38 11.28 -3.43 10.83
C THR A 38 12.24 -3.54 9.65
N GLY A 39 11.73 -3.32 8.42
CA GLY A 39 12.48 -3.52 7.17
C GLY A 39 12.88 -4.97 6.89
N THR A 40 12.21 -5.96 7.50
CA THR A 40 12.56 -7.39 7.37
C THR A 40 11.63 -8.17 6.44
N GLY A 41 10.50 -7.59 6.08
CA GLY A 41 9.35 -8.23 5.43
C GLY A 41 8.34 -8.84 6.42
N ALA A 42 8.66 -8.92 7.71
CA ALA A 42 7.81 -9.59 8.71
C ALA A 42 7.04 -8.64 9.64
N GLY A 43 7.33 -7.33 9.60
CA GLY A 43 6.65 -6.36 10.45
C GLY A 43 5.34 -5.84 9.86
N GLY A 44 4.64 -5.03 10.65
CA GLY A 44 3.36 -4.45 10.28
C GLY A 44 2.87 -3.44 11.33
N PRO A 45 1.61 -2.97 11.22
CA PRO A 45 1.09 -1.90 12.06
C PRO A 45 0.50 -2.42 13.38
N GLY A 46 0.64 -3.72 13.68
CA GLY A 46 0.10 -4.36 14.88
C GLY A 46 -1.34 -4.89 14.75
N TYR A 47 -1.92 -4.85 13.55
CA TYR A 47 -3.24 -5.37 13.23
C TYR A 47 -3.28 -5.90 11.78
N GLN A 48 -4.37 -6.59 11.45
CA GLN A 48 -4.65 -7.11 10.11
C GLN A 48 -6.07 -6.76 9.67
N PHE A 49 -6.31 -6.67 8.36
CA PHE A 49 -7.64 -6.47 7.78
C PHE A 49 -7.82 -7.22 6.45
N GLY A 50 -9.07 -7.30 6.00
CA GLY A 50 -9.51 -8.09 4.85
C GLY A 50 -9.04 -7.56 3.49
N ASP A 51 -9.09 -8.43 2.47
CA ASP A 51 -8.87 -8.05 1.07
C ASP A 51 -10.09 -7.39 0.44
N GLU A 52 -9.88 -6.47 -0.52
CA GLU A 52 -10.95 -5.78 -1.25
C GLU A 52 -10.78 -5.98 -2.76
N PHE A 53 -11.34 -7.07 -3.27
CA PHE A 53 -11.31 -7.39 -4.70
C PHE A 53 -12.54 -6.84 -5.43
N LYS A 54 -12.33 -6.31 -6.64
CA LYS A 54 -13.39 -5.88 -7.54
C LYS A 54 -13.19 -6.48 -8.92
N GLU A 55 -14.27 -6.98 -9.52
CA GLU A 55 -14.24 -7.49 -10.89
C GLU A 55 -13.64 -6.47 -11.87
N GLY A 56 -12.74 -6.94 -12.73
CA GLY A 56 -12.05 -6.12 -13.72
C GLY A 56 -10.90 -5.28 -13.18
N VAL A 57 -10.65 -5.27 -11.86
CA VAL A 57 -9.47 -4.64 -11.27
C VAL A 57 -8.37 -5.70 -11.14
N VAL A 58 -7.46 -5.70 -12.10
CA VAL A 58 -6.45 -6.75 -12.30
C VAL A 58 -5.06 -6.16 -12.63
N PHE A 59 -4.01 -6.96 -12.43
CA PHE A 59 -2.61 -6.64 -12.66
C PHE A 59 -2.22 -6.70 -14.14
N ASN A 60 -2.90 -5.93 -14.99
CA ASN A 60 -2.71 -5.91 -16.45
C ASN A 60 -1.73 -4.83 -16.96
N LYS A 61 -1.15 -4.04 -16.06
CA LYS A 61 -0.20 -2.97 -16.40
C LYS A 61 0.82 -2.76 -15.28
N LYS A 62 1.91 -2.05 -15.61
CA LYS A 62 2.87 -1.56 -14.62
C LYS A 62 2.31 -0.40 -13.80
N GLY A 63 2.95 -0.12 -12.66
CA GLY A 63 2.62 1.01 -11.80
C GLY A 63 1.39 0.81 -10.94
N LEU A 64 0.93 -0.43 -10.73
CA LEU A 64 -0.20 -0.69 -9.84
C LEU A 64 0.28 -0.77 -8.40
N LEU A 65 -0.38 0.02 -7.53
CA LEU A 65 -0.16 0.05 -6.10
C LEU A 65 -1.10 -0.95 -5.41
N ALA A 66 -0.53 -1.91 -4.68
CA ALA A 66 -1.29 -2.97 -4.05
C ALA A 66 -0.74 -3.36 -2.68
N MET A 67 -1.59 -3.97 -1.84
CA MET A 67 -1.20 -4.44 -0.51
C MET A 67 -0.39 -5.73 -0.59
N ALA A 68 0.72 -5.76 0.14
CA ALA A 68 1.39 -7.03 0.45
C ALA A 68 0.66 -7.71 1.61
N ASN A 69 0.63 -9.04 1.59
CA ASN A 69 -0.02 -9.86 2.62
C ASN A 69 0.73 -11.20 2.79
N ALA A 70 0.41 -11.93 3.86
CA ALA A 70 0.93 -13.26 4.18
C ALA A 70 -0.11 -14.37 3.87
N GLY A 71 -1.05 -14.09 2.96
CA GLY A 71 -2.22 -14.92 2.69
C GLY A 71 -3.53 -14.13 2.78
N PRO A 72 -4.68 -14.75 2.45
CA PRO A 72 -5.96 -14.06 2.40
C PRO A 72 -6.29 -13.33 3.71
N ASN A 73 -6.76 -12.09 3.60
CA ASN A 73 -7.21 -11.24 4.71
C ASN A 73 -6.15 -10.94 5.78
N THR A 74 -4.88 -10.83 5.38
CA THR A 74 -3.76 -10.48 6.27
C THR A 74 -3.09 -9.16 5.90
N ASN A 75 -3.84 -8.23 5.31
CA ASN A 75 -3.33 -6.91 4.95
C ASN A 75 -2.94 -6.14 6.22
N GLY A 76 -1.85 -5.38 6.15
CA GLY A 76 -1.37 -4.55 7.25
C GLY A 76 -0.91 -3.19 6.74
N SER A 77 0.39 -2.93 6.77
CA SER A 77 0.98 -1.66 6.32
C SER A 77 1.81 -1.80 5.05
N GLN A 78 2.27 -3.01 4.75
CA GLN A 78 3.17 -3.26 3.64
C GLN A 78 2.42 -3.17 2.30
N PHE A 79 3.06 -2.55 1.32
CA PHE A 79 2.53 -2.37 -0.03
C PHE A 79 3.64 -2.59 -1.05
N PHE A 80 3.24 -2.74 -2.32
CA PHE A 80 4.16 -2.79 -3.43
C PHE A 80 3.64 -2.01 -4.64
N ILE A 81 4.56 -1.62 -5.52
CA ILE A 81 4.28 -0.99 -6.82
C ILE A 81 4.92 -1.85 -7.91
N THR A 82 4.15 -2.22 -8.94
CA THR A 82 4.62 -3.10 -10.01
C THR A 82 5.51 -2.40 -11.05
N HIS A 83 6.53 -3.09 -11.54
CA HIS A 83 7.34 -2.68 -12.70
C HIS A 83 6.75 -3.17 -14.03
N VAL A 84 5.98 -4.25 -13.98
CA VAL A 84 5.39 -4.93 -15.16
C VAL A 84 3.96 -5.41 -14.85
N PRO A 85 3.16 -5.83 -15.84
CA PRO A 85 1.95 -6.62 -15.60
C PRO A 85 2.26 -7.91 -14.83
N THR A 86 1.46 -8.24 -13.81
CA THR A 86 1.70 -9.36 -12.89
C THR A 86 0.42 -10.16 -12.65
N GLU A 87 -0.21 -10.65 -13.73
CA GLU A 87 -1.55 -11.28 -13.70
C GLU A 87 -1.68 -12.47 -12.71
N TRP A 88 -0.58 -13.13 -12.36
CA TRP A 88 -0.59 -14.21 -11.35
C TRP A 88 -0.93 -13.73 -9.92
N LEU A 89 -0.92 -12.41 -9.69
CA LEU A 89 -1.33 -11.75 -8.45
C LEU A 89 -2.82 -11.36 -8.42
N ASN A 90 -3.54 -11.53 -9.54
CA ASN A 90 -4.97 -11.21 -9.64
C ASN A 90 -5.76 -11.89 -8.51
N TYR A 91 -6.56 -11.10 -7.80
CA TYR A 91 -7.40 -11.55 -6.68
C TYR A 91 -6.62 -12.24 -5.54
N LYS A 92 -5.34 -11.90 -5.38
CA LYS A 92 -4.49 -12.28 -4.24
C LYS A 92 -3.97 -11.07 -3.46
N HIS A 93 -3.87 -9.93 -4.11
CA HIS A 93 -3.42 -8.67 -3.53
C HIS A 93 -4.39 -7.55 -3.90
N THR A 94 -4.80 -6.76 -2.91
CA THR A 94 -5.76 -5.68 -3.10
C THR A 94 -5.08 -4.53 -3.84
N ILE A 95 -5.49 -4.26 -5.09
CA ILE A 95 -5.09 -3.06 -5.83
C ILE A 95 -5.90 -1.88 -5.31
N PHE A 96 -5.20 -0.82 -4.89
CA PHE A 96 -5.84 0.35 -4.29
C PHE A 96 -5.34 1.69 -4.85
N GLY A 97 -4.42 1.67 -5.81
CA GLY A 97 -3.98 2.87 -6.52
C GLY A 97 -3.13 2.55 -7.73
N GLU A 98 -2.68 3.60 -8.41
CA GLU A 98 -1.75 3.50 -9.53
C GLU A 98 -0.85 4.73 -9.61
N VAL A 99 0.33 4.55 -10.16
CA VAL A 99 1.25 5.63 -10.51
C VAL A 99 0.67 6.42 -11.68
N VAL A 100 0.66 7.76 -11.56
CA VAL A 100 -0.11 8.63 -12.45
C VAL A 100 0.59 8.90 -13.78
N SER A 101 1.92 9.07 -13.77
CA SER A 101 2.69 9.48 -14.96
C SER A 101 3.87 8.56 -15.23
N GLN A 102 4.32 8.52 -16.49
CA GLN A 102 5.52 7.75 -16.86
C GLN A 102 6.76 8.26 -16.11
N LYS A 103 6.87 9.57 -15.87
CA LYS A 103 7.97 10.15 -15.10
C LYS A 103 8.01 9.61 -13.66
N ASP A 104 6.86 9.45 -13.02
CA ASP A 104 6.78 8.89 -11.67
C ASP A 104 7.08 7.38 -11.69
N GLN A 105 6.66 6.70 -12.76
CA GLN A 105 7.01 5.30 -12.95
C GLN A 105 8.52 5.13 -13.17
N ASP A 106 9.20 6.04 -13.86
CA ASP A 106 10.65 5.99 -14.03
C ASP A 106 11.36 6.11 -12.66
N VAL A 107 10.80 6.84 -11.70
CA VAL A 107 11.33 6.87 -10.32
C VAL A 107 11.15 5.51 -9.66
N VAL A 108 9.96 4.91 -9.76
CA VAL A 108 9.67 3.56 -9.26
C VAL A 108 10.60 2.50 -9.86
N ASP A 109 10.86 2.59 -11.16
CA ASP A 109 11.72 1.67 -11.92
C ASP A 109 13.20 1.84 -11.51
N ASN A 110 13.60 2.98 -10.94
CA ASN A 110 14.97 3.26 -10.48
C ASN A 110 15.20 3.05 -8.97
N ILE A 111 14.15 2.80 -8.18
CA ILE A 111 14.28 2.52 -6.74
C ILE A 111 15.08 1.24 -6.54
N LYS A 112 16.04 1.28 -5.61
CA LYS A 112 16.91 0.15 -5.25
C LYS A 112 16.52 -0.42 -3.90
N GLN A 113 16.85 -1.70 -3.70
CA GLN A 113 16.63 -2.33 -2.40
C GLN A 113 17.36 -1.58 -1.29
N GLY A 114 16.62 -1.21 -0.25
CA GLY A 114 17.13 -0.45 0.89
C GLY A 114 16.98 1.07 0.76
N ASP A 115 16.51 1.58 -0.38
CA ASP A 115 16.13 3.00 -0.50
C ASP A 115 15.04 3.35 0.50
N THR A 116 15.07 4.60 0.96
CA THR A 116 14.25 5.09 2.06
C THR A 116 13.13 5.98 1.56
N MET A 117 11.90 5.71 2.01
CA MET A 117 10.78 6.65 1.92
C MET A 117 10.94 7.71 3.00
N ASN A 118 11.28 8.94 2.61
CA ASN A 118 11.44 10.02 3.59
C ASN A 118 10.09 10.40 4.24
N GLU A 119 9.06 10.56 3.41
CA GLU A 119 7.72 10.96 3.83
C GLU A 119 6.68 10.51 2.79
N VAL A 120 5.45 10.23 3.24
CA VAL A 120 4.29 10.00 2.37
C VAL A 120 3.26 11.10 2.64
N ILE A 121 3.06 11.99 1.66
CA ILE A 121 2.14 13.12 1.76
C ILE A 121 0.84 12.78 1.04
N ILE A 122 -0.29 12.88 1.76
CA ILE A 122 -1.63 12.73 1.17
C ILE A 122 -2.12 14.10 0.71
N VAL A 123 -2.34 14.25 -0.60
CA VAL A 123 -2.88 15.46 -1.22
C VAL A 123 -4.32 15.22 -1.66
N GLY A 124 -5.22 16.14 -1.31
CA GLY A 124 -6.65 16.08 -1.64
C GLY A 124 -7.53 15.88 -0.40
N ASP A 125 -8.85 15.93 -0.64
CA ASP A 125 -9.86 15.76 0.41
C ASP A 125 -10.10 14.28 0.72
N THR A 126 -10.13 13.95 2.00
CA THR A 126 -10.36 12.59 2.51
C THR A 126 -11.61 12.48 3.37
N ASP A 127 -12.33 13.57 3.60
CA ASP A 127 -13.39 13.67 4.60
C ASP A 127 -14.56 12.75 4.25
N ARG A 128 -14.97 12.72 2.99
CA ARG A 128 -16.02 11.81 2.52
C ARG A 128 -15.63 10.34 2.69
N LEU A 129 -14.38 9.97 2.40
CA LEU A 129 -13.90 8.60 2.56
C LEU A 129 -13.97 8.18 4.04
N ILE A 130 -13.52 9.06 4.93
CA ILE A 130 -13.58 8.84 6.38
C ILE A 130 -15.04 8.71 6.81
N GLU A 131 -15.93 9.57 6.30
CA GLU A 131 -17.34 9.56 6.64
C GLU A 131 -18.04 8.27 6.22
N ASP A 132 -17.83 7.83 4.99
CA ASP A 132 -18.41 6.61 4.44
C ASP A 132 -17.86 5.34 5.14
N ASN A 133 -16.75 5.44 5.88
CA ASN A 133 -16.07 4.32 6.55
C ASN A 133 -15.80 4.57 8.05
N LYS A 134 -16.67 5.35 8.72
CA LYS A 134 -16.51 5.80 10.11
C LYS A 134 -16.22 4.68 11.11
N GLU A 135 -16.87 3.53 10.95
CA GLU A 135 -16.68 2.38 11.86
C GLU A 135 -15.24 1.86 11.79
N PHE A 136 -14.74 1.60 10.58
CA PHE A 136 -13.36 1.14 10.39
C PHE A 136 -12.36 2.22 10.78
N TYR A 137 -12.62 3.49 10.46
CA TYR A 137 -11.77 4.59 10.89
C TYR A 137 -11.64 4.66 12.42
N THR A 138 -12.75 4.44 13.14
CA THR A 138 -12.75 4.39 14.62
C THR A 138 -11.90 3.23 15.13
N GLN A 139 -11.96 2.07 14.48
CA GLN A 139 -11.10 0.92 14.83
C GLN A 139 -9.61 1.24 14.58
N LEU A 140 -9.27 1.82 13.43
CA LEU A 140 -7.90 2.24 13.11
C LEU A 140 -7.35 3.20 14.17
N LYS A 141 -8.13 4.21 14.56
CA LYS A 141 -7.72 5.13 15.62
C LYS A 141 -7.40 4.41 16.93
N ASN A 142 -8.22 3.44 17.32
CA ASN A 142 -7.98 2.65 18.53
C ASN A 142 -6.70 1.82 18.43
N PHE A 143 -6.44 1.18 17.28
CA PHE A 143 -5.22 0.42 17.05
C PHE A 143 -3.97 1.31 17.07
N LEU A 144 -4.05 2.48 16.45
CA LEU A 144 -2.95 3.43 16.30
C LEU A 144 -2.77 4.34 17.52
N LYS A 145 -3.71 4.35 18.46
CA LYS A 145 -3.73 5.21 19.66
C LYS A 145 -3.67 6.70 19.33
N ILE A 146 -4.51 7.13 18.39
CA ILE A 146 -4.64 8.52 17.90
C ILE A 146 -6.08 9.04 18.01
#